data_AF-A0A0N4VPU5-F1
#
_entry.id   AF-A0A0N4VPU5-F1
#
_cell.length_a   1.000
_cell.length_b   1.000
_cell.length_c   1.000
_cell.angle_alpha   90.00
_cell.angle_beta   90.00
_cell.angle_gamma   90.00
#
_symmetry.space_group_name_H-M   'P 1'
#
loop_
_entity.id
_entity.type
_entity.pdbx_description
1 polymer ?
#
loop_
_entity_poly.entity_id
_entity_poly.type
_entity_poly.pdbx_seq_one_letter_code
_entity_poly.pdbx_strand_id
1 'polypeptide(L)'
;MNSSTTEADLDAPPAHLFSDYIEIVYLATALVVGIPTNVYILTKLFRDRRQAQDHSIKSSFLLLNINLNITDLLILLIVAFGKLCWIITYSWYGGEFLCKTFHFLSAFALYISSNIVVCIALDRLRNVIAVSQIRTGKKVAVSY
;
A
#
# COMPACT_ATOMS: atom_id res chain seq x y z
N MET A 1 -52.37 -4.81 -6.50
CA MET A 1 -52.13 -4.67 -5.06
C MET A 1 -52.38 -6.03 -4.42
N ASN A 2 -51.44 -6.70 -3.77
CA ASN A 2 -50.38 -6.13 -2.96
C ASN A 2 -49.28 -7.15 -2.63
N SER A 3 -48.03 -6.70 -2.83
CA SER A 3 -46.92 -6.82 -1.86
C SER A 3 -46.64 -8.22 -1.29
N SER A 4 -46.22 -9.16 -2.14
CA SER A 4 -45.63 -10.43 -1.64
C SER A 4 -44.51 -10.99 -2.52
N THR A 5 -44.36 -10.53 -3.77
CA THR A 5 -43.31 -11.02 -4.69
C THR A 5 -42.13 -10.07 -4.88
N THR A 6 -42.09 -8.91 -4.20
CA THR A 6 -40.98 -7.94 -4.35
C THR A 6 -40.07 -7.86 -3.11
N GLU A 7 -40.49 -8.44 -1.97
CA GLU A 7 -39.68 -8.44 -0.74
C GLU A 7 -38.73 -9.65 -0.68
N ALA A 8 -39.10 -10.80 -1.28
CA ALA A 8 -38.25 -11.99 -1.32
C ALA A 8 -37.09 -11.89 -2.35
N ASP A 9 -37.22 -11.02 -3.35
CA ASP A 9 -36.17 -10.77 -4.36
C ASP A 9 -35.18 -9.67 -3.94
N LEU A 10 -35.46 -8.94 -2.85
CA LEU A 10 -34.60 -7.86 -2.35
C LEU A 10 -33.53 -8.33 -1.35
N ASP A 11 -33.68 -9.54 -0.81
CA ASP A 11 -32.75 -10.17 0.15
C ASP A 11 -31.82 -11.21 -0.51
N ALA A 12 -31.93 -11.40 -1.83
CA ALA A 12 -30.99 -12.25 -2.56
C ALA A 12 -29.65 -11.51 -2.74
N PRO A 13 -28.51 -12.12 -2.37
CA PRO A 13 -27.21 -11.50 -2.60
C PRO A 13 -27.05 -11.17 -4.09
N PRO A 14 -26.58 -9.96 -4.44
CA PRO A 14 -26.50 -9.51 -5.83
C PRO A 14 -25.71 -10.52 -6.66
N ALA A 15 -26.30 -10.97 -7.78
CA ALA A 15 -25.68 -11.94 -8.66
C ALA A 15 -24.30 -11.42 -9.14
N HIS A 16 -23.30 -12.30 -9.13
CA HIS A 16 -21.95 -11.99 -9.57
C HIS A 16 -21.96 -11.43 -10.99
N LEU A 17 -21.53 -10.18 -11.15
CA LEU A 17 -21.41 -9.55 -12.46
C LEU A 17 -20.10 -10.02 -13.11
N PHE A 18 -20.02 -10.01 -14.44
CA PHE A 18 -18.78 -10.28 -15.16
C PHE A 18 -17.62 -9.37 -14.71
N SER A 19 -17.93 -8.15 -14.24
CA SER A 19 -16.98 -7.22 -13.66
C SER A 19 -16.32 -7.76 -12.38
N ASP A 20 -17.08 -8.42 -11.52
CA ASP A 20 -16.59 -8.94 -10.23
C ASP A 20 -15.57 -10.07 -10.46
N TYR A 21 -15.82 -10.92 -11.47
CA TYR A 21 -14.89 -11.97 -11.85
C TYR A 21 -13.56 -11.42 -12.37
N ILE A 22 -13.61 -10.41 -13.25
CA ILE A 22 -12.40 -9.73 -13.75
C ILE A 22 -11.64 -9.10 -12.58
N GLU A 23 -12.36 -8.48 -11.65
CA GLU A 23 -11.77 -7.87 -10.47
C GLU A 23 -11.11 -8.91 -9.56
N ILE A 24 -11.76 -10.05 -9.30
CA ILE A 24 -11.17 -11.16 -8.52
C ILE A 24 -9.87 -11.63 -9.17
N VAL A 25 -9.87 -11.88 -10.48
CA VAL A 25 -8.68 -12.35 -11.20
C VAL A 25 -7.54 -11.33 -11.10
N TYR A 26 -7.85 -10.04 -11.26
CA TYR A 26 -6.86 -8.97 -11.13
C TYR A 26 -6.30 -8.90 -9.70
N LEU A 27 -7.15 -8.91 -8.68
CA LEU A 27 -6.70 -8.84 -7.27
C LEU A 27 -5.91 -10.10 -6.87
N ALA A 28 -6.35 -11.27 -7.29
CA ALA A 28 -5.66 -12.53 -7.01
C ALA A 28 -4.28 -12.57 -7.64
N THR A 29 -4.15 -12.19 -8.92
CA THR A 29 -2.85 -12.14 -9.60
C THR A 29 -1.93 -11.08 -8.97
N ALA A 30 -2.47 -9.90 -8.63
CA ALA A 30 -1.72 -8.86 -7.93
C ALA A 30 -1.24 -9.32 -6.54
N LEU A 31 -2.03 -10.09 -5.78
CA LEU A 31 -1.62 -10.66 -4.49
C LEU A 31 -0.52 -11.71 -4.67
N VAL A 32 -0.71 -12.66 -5.59
CA VAL A 32 0.22 -13.78 -5.82
C VAL A 32 1.57 -13.31 -6.33
N VAL A 33 1.62 -12.24 -7.13
CA VAL A 33 2.89 -11.69 -7.64
C VAL A 33 3.43 -10.60 -6.72
N GLY A 34 2.57 -9.71 -6.25
CA GLY A 34 2.95 -8.52 -5.49
C GLY A 34 3.48 -8.84 -4.09
N ILE A 35 2.86 -9.77 -3.36
CA ILE A 35 3.34 -10.15 -2.03
C ILE A 35 4.77 -10.72 -2.08
N PRO A 36 5.07 -11.80 -2.84
CA PRO A 36 6.42 -12.35 -2.84
C PRO A 36 7.46 -11.37 -3.38
N THR A 37 7.10 -10.55 -4.38
CA THR A 37 8.01 -9.54 -4.92
C THR A 37 8.38 -8.49 -3.87
N ASN A 38 7.39 -7.89 -3.20
CA ASN A 38 7.63 -6.88 -2.17
C ASN A 38 8.34 -7.47 -0.94
N VAL A 39 8.01 -8.70 -0.53
CA VAL A 39 8.71 -9.40 0.56
C VAL A 39 10.17 -9.69 0.20
N TYR A 40 10.44 -10.15 -1.02
CA TYR A 40 11.80 -10.40 -1.49
C TYR A 40 12.64 -9.11 -1.51
N ILE A 41 12.09 -8.01 -2.01
CA ILE A 41 12.77 -6.71 -2.02
C ILE A 41 13.00 -6.23 -0.58
N LEU A 42 11.98 -6.33 0.29
CA LEU A 42 12.07 -5.91 1.68
C LEU A 42 13.16 -6.67 2.45
N THR A 43 13.21 -8.00 2.30
CA THR A 43 14.24 -8.84 2.94
C THR A 43 15.65 -8.50 2.45
N LYS A 44 15.80 -8.27 1.14
CA LYS A 44 17.06 -7.81 0.56
C LYS A 44 17.48 -6.45 1.14
N LEU A 45 16.56 -5.48 1.17
CA LEU A 45 16.80 -4.14 1.70
C LEU A 45 17.15 -4.16 3.20
N PHE A 46 16.46 -4.97 4.01
CA PHE A 46 16.79 -5.13 5.44
C PHE A 46 18.17 -5.79 5.65
N ARG A 47 18.56 -6.74 4.79
CA ARG A 47 19.89 -7.34 4.86
C ARG A 47 20.98 -6.32 4.52
N ASP A 48 20.77 -5.57 3.44
CA ASP A 48 21.68 -4.51 3.01
C ASP A 48 21.79 -3.40 4.08
N ARG A 49 20.67 -3.07 4.75
CA ARG A 49 20.66 -2.15 5.91
C ARG A 49 21.53 -2.58 7.05
N ARG A 50 21.38 -3.85 7.43
CA ARG A 50 22.10 -4.43 8.55
C ARG A 50 23.60 -4.50 8.27
N GLN A 51 23.98 -4.68 7.00
CA GLN A 51 25.38 -4.69 6.56
C GLN A 51 25.97 -3.29 6.34
N ALA A 52 25.16 -2.30 5.94
CA ALA A 52 25.62 -0.96 5.56
C ALA A 52 25.53 0.10 6.67
N GLN A 53 25.55 -0.30 7.95
CA GLN A 53 25.43 0.59 9.13
C GLN A 53 26.50 1.71 9.22
N ASP A 54 27.48 1.75 8.32
CA ASP A 54 28.64 2.66 8.33
C ASP A 54 28.52 3.88 7.37
N HIS A 55 27.57 3.90 6.41
CA HIS A 55 27.47 5.00 5.41
C HIS A 55 26.16 5.82 5.51
N SER A 56 26.24 7.01 6.12
CA SER A 56 25.13 7.93 6.43
C SER A 56 24.21 8.30 5.24
N ILE A 57 24.75 8.55 4.03
CA ILE A 57 23.95 9.03 2.88
C ILE A 57 23.07 7.92 2.25
N LYS A 58 23.49 6.65 2.31
CA LYS A 58 22.67 5.51 1.84
C LYS A 58 21.47 5.25 2.76
N SER A 59 21.51 5.78 3.99
CA SER A 59 20.51 5.55 5.03
C SER A 59 19.20 6.33 4.85
N SER A 60 19.13 7.38 4.04
CA SER A 60 17.84 8.03 3.76
C SER A 60 17.08 7.33 2.64
N PHE A 61 17.73 7.11 1.50
CA PHE A 61 17.13 6.43 0.34
C PHE A 61 16.61 5.03 0.68
N LEU A 62 17.36 4.23 1.43
CA LEU A 62 16.95 2.87 1.73
C LEU A 62 15.76 2.85 2.75
N LEU A 63 15.55 3.90 3.57
CA LEU A 63 14.48 3.97 4.59
C LEU A 63 13.18 4.28 3.86
N LEU A 64 13.27 5.19 2.89
CA LEU A 64 12.21 5.46 1.93
C LEU A 64 11.76 4.18 1.21
N ASN A 65 12.70 3.40 0.67
CA ASN A 65 12.38 2.14 -0.02
C ASN A 65 11.76 1.09 0.89
N ILE A 66 12.23 0.97 2.14
CA ILE A 66 11.63 0.07 3.14
C ILE A 66 10.20 0.49 3.45
N ASN A 67 9.98 1.77 3.76
CA ASN A 67 8.65 2.27 4.07
C ASN A 67 7.67 2.13 2.89
N LEU A 68 8.16 2.30 1.66
CA LEU A 68 7.39 2.07 0.44
C LEU A 68 6.95 0.60 0.34
N ASN A 69 7.90 -0.34 0.40
CA ASN A 69 7.58 -1.78 0.36
C ASN A 69 6.64 -2.22 1.50
N ILE A 70 6.81 -1.67 2.71
CA ILE A 70 5.91 -1.96 3.84
C ILE A 70 4.48 -1.46 3.54
N THR A 71 4.36 -0.29 2.95
CA THR A 71 3.07 0.29 2.56
C THR A 71 2.40 -0.54 1.47
N ASP A 72 3.14 -0.94 0.44
CA ASP A 72 2.63 -1.81 -0.63
C ASP A 72 2.16 -3.16 -0.08
N LEU A 73 2.92 -3.77 0.84
CA LEU A 73 2.48 -4.99 1.53
C LEU A 73 1.22 -4.77 2.36
N LEU A 74 1.09 -3.63 3.04
CA LEU A 74 -0.10 -3.30 3.81
C LEU A 74 -1.32 -3.11 2.89
N ILE A 75 -1.17 -2.42 1.76
CA ILE A 75 -2.24 -2.24 0.77
C ILE A 75 -2.64 -3.58 0.16
N LEU A 76 -1.68 -4.41 -0.24
CA LEU A 76 -1.97 -5.74 -0.79
C LEU A 76 -2.65 -6.63 0.26
N LEU A 77 -2.06 -6.76 1.44
CA LEU A 77 -2.55 -7.68 2.48
C LEU A 77 -3.87 -7.24 3.10
N ILE A 78 -4.11 -5.94 3.21
CA ILE A 78 -5.33 -5.43 3.83
C ILE A 78 -6.33 -5.12 2.74
N VAL A 79 -6.09 -4.10 1.93
CA VAL A 79 -7.07 -3.59 0.97
C VAL A 79 -7.42 -4.64 -0.08
N ALA A 80 -6.41 -5.21 -0.76
CA ALA A 80 -6.69 -6.16 -1.85
C ALA A 80 -7.24 -7.49 -1.33
N PHE A 81 -6.70 -8.03 -0.24
CA PHE A 81 -7.23 -9.24 0.39
C PHE A 81 -8.65 -9.05 0.93
N GLY A 82 -8.93 -7.95 1.64
CA GLY A 82 -10.26 -7.70 2.18
C GLY A 82 -11.29 -7.43 1.08
N LYS A 83 -10.88 -6.80 -0.03
CA LYS A 83 -11.72 -6.66 -1.22
C LYS A 83 -12.00 -8.01 -1.87
N LEU A 84 -10.98 -8.87 -1.99
CA LEU A 84 -11.14 -10.24 -2.48
C LEU A 84 -12.09 -11.05 -1.58
N CYS A 85 -11.91 -10.99 -0.26
CA CYS A 85 -12.79 -11.63 0.70
C CYS A 85 -14.23 -11.13 0.56
N TRP A 86 -14.44 -9.82 0.45
CA TRP A 86 -15.75 -9.20 0.27
C TRP A 86 -16.49 -9.75 -0.96
N ILE A 87 -15.81 -9.76 -2.12
CA ILE A 87 -16.39 -10.23 -3.37
C ILE A 87 -16.59 -11.74 -3.37
N ILE A 88 -15.77 -12.54 -2.66
CA ILE A 88 -15.99 -13.99 -2.58
C ILE A 88 -17.18 -14.33 -1.69
N THR A 89 -17.30 -13.67 -0.54
CA THR A 89 -18.22 -14.12 0.51
C THR A 89 -19.63 -13.55 0.38
N TYR A 90 -19.82 -12.35 -0.21
CA TYR A 90 -21.06 -11.54 -0.23
C TYR A 90 -21.77 -11.32 1.13
N SER A 91 -21.29 -11.96 2.19
CA SER A 91 -21.74 -11.98 3.57
C SER A 91 -20.51 -12.10 4.48
N TRP A 92 -20.24 -11.08 5.28
CA TRP A 92 -19.04 -11.02 6.11
C TRP A 92 -19.13 -11.98 7.31
N TYR A 93 -18.55 -13.18 7.18
CA TYR A 93 -18.51 -14.18 8.26
C TYR A 93 -17.54 -13.83 9.42
N GLY A 94 -16.73 -12.78 9.28
CA GLY A 94 -15.79 -12.33 10.33
C GLY A 94 -16.45 -11.57 11.49
N GLY A 95 -17.78 -11.40 11.48
CA GLY A 95 -18.49 -10.59 12.46
C GLY A 95 -18.14 -9.08 12.38
N GLU A 96 -18.76 -8.29 13.26
CA GLU A 96 -18.66 -6.82 13.20
C GLU A 96 -17.27 -6.28 13.51
N PHE A 97 -16.51 -6.96 14.38
CA PHE A 97 -15.18 -6.54 14.79
C PHE A 97 -14.20 -6.58 13.61
N LEU A 98 -14.08 -7.72 12.91
CA LEU A 98 -13.18 -7.85 11.77
C LEU A 98 -13.57 -6.87 10.64
N CYS A 99 -14.86 -6.61 10.44
CA CYS A 99 -15.33 -5.66 9.43
C CYS A 99 -14.84 -4.24 9.75
N LYS A 100 -15.07 -3.77 10.98
CA LYS A 100 -14.59 -2.46 11.45
C LYS A 100 -13.07 -2.35 11.38
N THR A 101 -12.37 -3.37 11.84
CA THR A 101 -10.90 -3.41 11.81
C THR A 101 -10.38 -3.36 10.38
N PHE A 102 -10.97 -4.10 9.44
CA PHE A 102 -10.59 -4.08 8.03
C PHE A 102 -10.78 -2.69 7.42
N HIS A 103 -11.93 -2.06 7.67
CA HIS A 103 -12.20 -0.71 7.16
C HIS A 103 -11.23 0.32 7.73
N PHE A 104 -10.96 0.24 9.04
CA PHE A 104 -9.99 1.10 9.72
C PHE A 104 -8.57 0.92 9.16
N LEU A 105 -8.12 -0.33 9.03
CA LEU A 105 -6.79 -0.63 8.51
C LEU A 105 -6.64 -0.22 7.05
N SER A 106 -7.70 -0.32 6.25
CA SER A 106 -7.70 0.15 4.86
C SER A 106 -7.52 1.66 4.78
N ALA A 107 -8.23 2.43 5.61
CA ALA A 107 -8.06 3.87 5.71
C ALA A 107 -6.65 4.25 6.18
N PHE A 108 -6.11 3.52 7.17
CA PHE A 108 -4.75 3.70 7.65
C PHE A 108 -3.71 3.41 6.57
N ALA A 109 -3.89 2.35 5.77
CA ALA A 109 -2.98 2.01 4.68
C ALA A 109 -2.93 3.10 3.60
N LEU A 110 -4.09 3.63 3.20
CA LEU A 110 -4.18 4.75 2.27
C LEU A 110 -3.51 6.01 2.83
N TYR A 111 -3.68 6.27 4.12
CA TYR A 111 -3.04 7.39 4.79
C TYR A 111 -1.51 7.26 4.77
N ILE A 112 -0.96 6.10 5.13
CA ILE A 112 0.48 5.85 5.05
C ILE A 112 0.97 6.05 3.62
N SER A 113 0.27 5.52 2.62
CA SER A 113 0.63 5.67 1.21
C SER A 113 0.79 7.13 0.80
N SER A 114 -0.16 7.99 1.18
CA SER A 114 -0.08 9.42 0.90
C SER A 114 1.16 10.06 1.55
N ASN A 115 1.43 9.72 2.82
CA ASN A 115 2.59 10.24 3.54
C ASN A 115 3.92 9.79 2.91
N ILE A 116 4.02 8.54 2.42
CA ILE A 116 5.22 8.07 1.72
C ILE A 116 5.44 8.83 0.42
N VAL A 117 4.39 9.12 -0.34
CA VAL A 117 4.51 9.95 -1.56
C VAL A 117 5.10 11.32 -1.25
N VAL A 118 4.66 11.96 -0.16
CA VAL A 118 5.23 13.24 0.30
C VAL A 118 6.71 13.09 0.67
N CYS A 119 7.08 12.03 1.38
CA CYS A 119 8.50 11.74 1.69
C CYS A 119 9.36 11.60 0.42
N ILE A 120 8.85 10.93 -0.61
CA ILE A 120 9.55 10.80 -1.91
C ILE A 120 9.72 12.17 -2.55
N ALA A 121 8.68 13.00 -2.57
CA ALA A 121 8.74 14.35 -3.14
C ALA A 121 9.77 15.23 -2.42
N LEU A 122 9.82 15.17 -1.09
CA LEU A 122 10.81 15.89 -0.29
C LEU A 122 12.24 15.41 -0.55
N ASP A 123 12.45 14.10 -0.70
CA ASP A 123 13.75 13.53 -1.07
C ASP A 123 14.23 14.08 -2.43
N ARG A 124 13.34 14.10 -3.43
CA ARG A 124 13.62 14.67 -4.75
C ARG A 124 13.95 16.16 -4.66
N LEU A 125 13.18 16.92 -3.89
CA LEU A 125 13.42 18.36 -3.71
C LEU A 125 14.80 18.62 -3.08
N ARG A 126 15.18 17.88 -2.04
CA ARG A 126 16.50 17.99 -1.41
C ARG A 126 17.63 17.71 -2.39
N ASN A 127 17.50 16.66 -3.19
CA ASN A 127 18.47 16.31 -4.22
C ASN A 127 18.61 17.42 -5.28
N VAL A 128 17.49 17.99 -5.75
CA VAL A 128 17.51 19.09 -6.74
C VAL A 128 18.12 20.37 -6.15
N ILE A 129 17.79 20.73 -4.91
CA ILE A 129 18.36 21.90 -4.23
C ILE A 129 19.87 21.72 -4.07
N ALA A 130 20.32 20.54 -3.62
CA ALA A 130 21.74 20.25 -3.47
C ALA A 130 22.50 20.41 -4.81
N VAL A 131 21.92 19.89 -5.91
CA VAL A 131 22.49 20.06 -7.26
C VAL A 131 22.48 21.52 -7.72
N SER A 132 21.43 22.27 -7.42
CA SER A 132 21.31 23.70 -7.76
C SER A 132 22.36 24.55 -7.03
N GLN A 133 22.65 24.25 -5.77
CA GLN A 133 23.70 24.92 -5.01
C GLN A 133 25.10 24.66 -5.60
N ILE A 134 25.36 23.44 -6.08
CA ILE A 134 26.59 23.10 -6.80
C ILE A 134 26.70 23.89 -8.11
N ARG A 135 25.62 23.98 -8.91
CA ARG A 135 25.60 24.75 -10.17
C ARG A 135 25.79 26.25 -9.97
N THR A 136 25.27 26.80 -8.87
CA THR A 136 25.34 28.24 -8.58
C THR A 136 26.66 28.65 -7.93
N GLY A 137 27.59 27.72 -7.69
CA GLY A 137 28.93 28.02 -7.14
C GLY A 137 28.92 28.55 -5.70
N LYS A 138 27.77 28.52 -5.01
CA LYS A 138 27.70 28.79 -3.57
C LYS A 138 28.30 27.58 -2.84
N LYS A 139 29.63 27.58 -2.68
CA LYS A 139 30.29 26.76 -1.65
C LYS A 139 29.66 27.15 -0.32
N VAL A 140 28.86 26.26 0.26
CA VAL A 140 28.50 26.36 1.67
C VAL A 140 29.82 26.23 2.42
N ALA A 141 30.32 27.35 2.94
CA ALA A 141 31.36 27.36 3.94
C ALA A 141 30.82 26.62 5.16
N VAL A 142 31.17 25.33 5.27
CA VAL A 142 31.03 24.58 6.51
C VAL A 142 32.12 25.13 7.42
N SER A 143 31.78 26.16 8.18
CA SER A 143 32.53 26.53 9.38
C SER A 143 32.23 25.48 10.44
N TYR A 144 33.30 24.81 10.89
CA TYR A 144 33.36 23.97 12.08
C TYR A 144 32.82 24.69 13.32
#